data_AF-A0A933G533-F1
#
_entry.id   AF-A0A933G533-F1
#
_cell.length_a   1.000
_cell.length_b   1.000
_cell.length_c   1.000
_cell.angle_alpha   90.00
_cell.angle_beta   90.00
_cell.angle_gamma   90.00
#
_symmetry.space_group_name_H-M   'P 1'
#
loop_
_entity.id
_entity.type
_entity.pdbx_description
1 polymer ?
#
loop_
_entity_poly.entity_id
_entity_poly.type
_entity_poly.pdbx_seq_one_letter_code
_entity_poly.pdbx_strand_id
1 'polypeptide(L)' 'MSFTVSGYTIYERLGTGARATIWLAENQRTGEMVALKRVVRRATDDDRYLVQAA' A
#
# COMPACT_ATOMS: atom_id res chain seq x y z
N MET A 1 -5.99 -12.69 -1.35
CA MET A 1 -6.90 -11.55 -1.54
C MET A 1 -6.20 -10.59 -2.49
N SER A 2 -6.70 -10.46 -3.72
CA SER A 2 -6.16 -9.53 -4.71
C SER A 2 -6.80 -8.15 -4.53
N PHE A 3 -6.05 -7.09 -4.83
CA PHE A 3 -6.55 -5.72 -4.90
C PHE A 3 -5.86 -5.00 -6.06
N THR A 4 -6.50 -3.94 -6.56
CA THR A 4 -5.99 -3.12 -7.66
C THR A 4 -5.86 -1.67 -7.21
N VAL A 5 -4.89 -0.97 -7.78
CA VAL A 5 -4.70 0.47 -7.61
C VAL A 5 -4.50 1.05 -9.01
N SER A 6 -5.39 1.96 -9.42
CA SER A 6 -5.33 2.55 -10.75
C SER A 6 -3.97 3.22 -11.01
N GLY A 7 -3.37 2.92 -12.16
CA GLY A 7 -2.05 3.43 -12.54
C GLY A 7 -0.87 2.68 -11.92
N TYR A 8 -1.11 1.63 -11.14
CA TYR A 8 -0.06 0.80 -10.56
C TYR A 8 -0.25 -0.69 -10.85
N THR A 9 0.83 -1.35 -11.25
CA THR A 9 0.91 -2.82 -11.28
C THR A 9 1.37 -3.30 -9.91
N ILE A 10 0.59 -4.16 -9.25
CA ILE A 10 0.92 -4.71 -7.93
C ILE A 10 1.61 -6.07 -8.10
N TYR A 11 2.80 -6.24 -7.53
CA TYR A 11 3.58 -7.48 -7.54
C TYR A 11 3.44 -8.23 -6.22
N GLU A 12 4.56 -8.59 -5.61
CA GLU A 12 4.65 -9.40 -4.41
C GLU A 12 4.56 -8.57 -3.12
N ARG A 13 4.20 -9.26 -2.03
CA ARG A 13 4.19 -8.66 -0.69
C ARG A 13 5.61 -8.64 -0.16
N LEU A 14 6.12 -7.45 0.14
CA LEU A 14 7.44 -7.25 0.74
C LEU A 14 7.42 -7.48 2.26
N GLY A 15 6.28 -7.26 2.91
CA GLY A 15 6.17 -7.50 4.35
C GLY A 15 4.87 -7.04 4.98
N THR A 16 4.87 -7.10 6.32
CA THR A 16 3.79 -6.68 7.20
C THR A 16 4.35 -5.83 8.33
N GLY A 17 3.65 -4.77 8.71
CA GLY A 17 4.00 -3.96 9.89
C GLY A 17 2.81 -3.14 10.36
N ALA A 18 2.67 -2.88 11.67
CA ALA A 18 1.66 -2.01 12.27
C ALA A 18 0.29 -1.95 11.54
N ARG A 19 -0.41 -3.10 11.42
CA ARG A 19 -1.71 -3.27 10.70
C ARG A 19 -1.71 -2.95 9.20
N ALA A 20 -0.55 -2.74 8.61
CA ALA A 20 -0.34 -2.54 7.19
C ALA A 20 0.34 -3.74 6.53
N THR A 21 0.12 -3.87 5.23
CA THR A 21 0.88 -4.74 4.33
C THR A 21 1.66 -3.88 3.35
N ILE A 22 2.93 -4.20 3.12
CA ILE A 22 3.79 -3.49 2.16
C ILE A 22 3.93 -4.36 0.91
N TRP A 23 3.76 -3.75 -0.26
CA TRP A 23 3.78 -4.41 -1.56
C TRP A 23 4.75 -3.72 -2.50
N LEU A 24 5.41 -4.50 -3.35
CA LEU A 24 6.13 -3.95 -4.49
C LEU A 24 5.12 -3.56 -5.56
N ALA A 25 5.23 -2.34 -6.08
CA ALA A 25 4.37 -1.85 -7.16
C ALA A 25 5.19 -1.09 -8.20
N GLU A 26 4.74 -1.10 -9.44
CA GLU A 26 5.30 -0.27 -10.51
C GLU A 26 4.29 0.81 -10.89
N ASN A 27 4.76 2.06 -10.98
CA ASN A 27 4.00 3.15 -11.57
C ASN A 27 3.96 2.97 -13.09
N GLN A 28 2.79 2.68 -13.65
CA GLN A 28 2.61 2.35 -15.07
C GLN A 28 2.98 3.50 -16.02
N ARG A 29 3.00 4.74 -15.53
CA ARG A 29 3.36 5.92 -16.33
C ARG A 29 4.88 6.11 -16.44
N THR A 30 5.61 5.80 -15.38
CA THR A 30 7.06 6.09 -15.28
C THR A 30 7.94 4.85 -15.30
N GLY A 31 7.37 3.65 -15.11
CA GLY A 31 8.12 2.41 -14.89
C GLY A 31 8.84 2.36 -13.53
N GLU A 32 8.55 3.31 -12.63
CA GLU A 32 9.24 3.42 -11.35
C GLU A 32 8.72 2.36 -10.37
N MET A 33 9.65 1.62 -9.77
CA MET A 33 9.35 0.66 -8.70
C MET A 33 9.22 1.38 -7.36
N VAL A 34 8.08 1.22 -6.69
CA VAL A 34 7.76 1.85 -5.41
C VAL A 34 7.30 0.81 -4.38
N ALA A 35 7.44 1.15 -3.10
CA ALA A 35 6.85 0.41 -2.00
C ALA A 35 5.46 0.98 -1.68
N LEU A 36 4.40 0.20 -1.90
CA LEU A 36 3.02 0.58 -1.61
C LEU A 36 2.60 0.08 -0.22
N LYS A 37 2.34 1.00 0.70
CA LYS A 37 1.78 0.70 2.03
C LYS A 37 0.26 0.65 1.96
N ARG A 38 -0.32 -0.51 2.22
CA ARG A 38 -1.77 -0.73 2.27
C ARG A 38 -2.25 -0.91 3.71
N VAL A 39 -3.18 -0.06 4.13
CA VAL A 39 -3.91 -0.15 5.41
C VAL A 39 -5.38 -0.44 5.11
N VAL A 40 -5.99 -1.37 5.84
CA VAL A 40 -7.44 -1.61 5.75
C VAL A 40 -8.08 -1.01 6.99
N ARG A 41 -8.90 0.03 6.81
CA ARG A 41 -9.67 0.63 7.91
C ARG A 41 -10.71 -0.37 8.38
N ARG A 42 -10.59 -0.86 9.62
CA ARG A 42 -11.55 -1.78 10.26
C ARG A 42 -12.33 -1.07 11.37
N ALA A 43 -11.76 -0.04 11.99
CA ALA A 43 -12.42 0.82 12.96
C ALA A 43 -11.98 2.29 12.79
N THR A 44 -12.73 3.22 13.37
CA THR A 44 -12.41 4.66 13.40
C THR A 44 -11.03 4.96 13.99
N ASP A 45 -10.55 4.15 14.93
CA ASP A 45 -9.22 4.29 15.54
C ASP A 45 -8.03 3.97 14.60
N ASP A 46 -8.29 3.41 13.42
CA ASP A 46 -7.23 3.10 12.43
C ASP A 46 -6.73 4.35 11.68
N ASP A 47 -7.33 5.52 11.90
CA ASP A 47 -6.93 6.80 11.30
C ASP A 47 -5.46 7.17 11.63
N ARG A 48 -4.96 6.72 12.78
CA ARG A 48 -3.55 6.85 13.19
C ARG A 48 -2.55 6.20 12.21
N TYR A 49 -2.99 5.24 11.41
CA TYR A 49 -2.16 4.55 10.42
C TYR A 49 -2.28 5.16 9.01
N LEU A 50 -3.28 6.04 8.80
CA LEU A 50 -3.54 6.74 7.53
C LEU A 50 -2.82 8.09 7.46
N VAL A 51 -2.59 8.76 8.60
CA VAL A 51 -1.90 10.05 8.69
C VAL A 51 -0.44 9.83 9.10
N GLN A 52 0.43 9.47 8.15
CA GLN A 52 1.88 9.31 8.42
C GLN A 52 2.81 9.93 7.35
N ALA A 53 2.27 10.68 6.39
CA ALA A 53 3.08 11.46 5.45
C ALA A 53 2.76 12.94 5.64
N ALA A 54 3.71 13.66 6.24
CA ALA A 54 3.80 15.12 6.24
C ALA A 54 4.95 15.51 5.31
#